data_AF-A0A2H0DZ03-F1
#
_entry.id   AF-A0A2H0DZ03-F1
#
_cell.length_a   1.000
_cell.length_b   1.000
_cell.length_c   1.000
_cell.angle_alpha   90.00
_cell.angle_beta   90.00
_cell.angle_gamma   90.00
#
_symmetry.space_group_name_H-M   'P 1'
#
loop_
_entity.id
_entity.type
_entity.pdbx_description
1 polymer ?
#
loop_
_entity_poly.entity_id
_entity_poly.type
_entity_poly.pdbx_seq_one_letter_code
_entity_poly.pdbx_strand_id
1 'polypeptide(L)'
;MIPQSEALKVLKMGHNVFLTGAAGSGKTYVLNEYINFLKDYGVEVAVTASTGIAATHLKGMTIHSWSGIGIKDHLTDYDLEMMEEKSYLWKRFEKTKVLIIDEISMLSASTLDTVDRVCKFFKRNELPFGGMQVIFSGDFFQLPPIEKRRPYQEQTIFLDSEEVSSTPFAFKSKAWANAKLHVCYLSEQFRQDDDVLMRLLSEIRDGEISEESTAILNERIVEEDYDEITKLHTHNINVDSFNDRQLQAINSREYVYSMTTKGKPALIEALKRGCLVPENLVLKKGALVMFVKNNPSEGYVNGTVGEVVDCDGAYPVVEDKYGKRYTASPQVWSIEEGSKVLVELAQVPLKLAWAVTIHKSQGMTLDKAVIDLSGSFVEGQGYVALSRVKRLEGLFLKGFNRMALSVHDEVRRMDIELRGLSDMIFKQIKKLKQKDFEKQHERFLKTIGASKVKVKDSKGQKLSTYQMTVELLKEEKSLEEIVKDRGLKSATILSHLEKLLEDGSITKEDILYLKPGDDEFDMIIEEVRQEAEKLEEIKLTPIFNALNGQYSFDQIRFALLFI
;
A
#
# COMPACT_ATOMS: atom_id res chain seq x y z
N MET A 1 0.50 6.59 20.26
CA MET A 1 0.22 6.54 18.82
C MET A 1 1.06 7.58 18.09
N ILE A 2 1.28 7.40 16.79
CA ILE A 2 2.15 8.22 15.94
C ILE A 2 1.43 8.56 14.61
N PRO A 3 1.55 9.81 14.11
CA PRO A 3 1.03 10.17 12.79
C PRO A 3 1.73 9.44 11.64
N GLN A 4 1.05 9.28 10.51
CA GLN A 4 1.58 8.63 9.32
C GLN A 4 2.88 9.28 8.80
N SER A 5 2.95 10.61 8.82
CA SER A 5 4.12 11.37 8.37
C SER A 5 5.36 11.10 9.24
N GLU A 6 5.18 10.90 10.53
CA GLU A 6 6.26 10.60 11.48
C GLU A 6 6.67 9.14 11.40
N ALA A 7 5.72 8.21 11.21
CA ALA A 7 6.04 6.81 10.91
C ALA A 7 6.90 6.68 9.63
N LEU A 8 6.60 7.48 8.59
CA LEU A 8 7.41 7.53 7.37
C LEU A 8 8.84 8.01 7.61
N LYS A 9 9.07 8.93 8.56
CA LYS A 9 10.43 9.33 8.96
C LYS A 9 11.18 8.16 9.62
N VAL A 10 10.53 7.40 10.50
CA VAL A 10 11.14 6.21 11.13
C VAL A 10 11.59 5.20 10.06
N LEU A 11 10.74 4.92 9.08
CA LEU A 11 11.06 4.06 7.94
C LEU A 11 12.26 4.58 7.16
N LYS A 12 12.25 5.88 6.82
CA LYS A 12 13.32 6.56 6.05
C LYS A 12 14.66 6.66 6.79
N MET A 13 14.70 6.48 8.10
CA MET A 13 15.96 6.37 8.86
C MET A 13 16.56 4.95 8.85
N GLY A 14 15.89 3.98 8.22
CA GLY A 14 16.40 2.62 8.07
C GLY A 14 16.14 1.70 9.26
N HIS A 15 15.25 2.08 10.17
CA HIS A 15 14.86 1.21 11.28
C HIS A 15 14.01 0.04 10.79
N ASN A 16 14.14 -1.10 11.45
CA ASN A 16 13.13 -2.16 11.35
C ASN A 16 11.86 -1.67 12.03
N VAL A 17 10.70 -1.80 11.38
CA VAL A 17 9.45 -1.18 11.85
C VAL A 17 8.35 -2.22 11.94
N PHE A 18 7.58 -2.15 13.02
CA PHE A 18 6.24 -2.74 13.04
C PHE A 18 5.20 -1.62 12.93
N LEU A 19 4.56 -1.54 11.77
CA LEU A 19 3.51 -0.59 11.46
C LEU A 19 2.15 -1.21 11.80
N THR A 20 1.51 -0.70 12.85
CA THR A 20 0.24 -1.23 13.34
C THR A 20 -0.78 -0.11 13.55
N GLY A 21 -2.02 -0.49 13.84
CA GLY A 21 -3.14 0.42 14.08
C GLY A 21 -4.44 -0.25 13.69
N ALA A 22 -5.56 0.30 14.17
CA ALA A 22 -6.87 -0.29 13.93
C ALA A 22 -7.21 -0.36 12.43
N ALA A 23 -8.23 -1.13 12.11
CA ALA A 23 -8.63 -1.38 10.74
C ALA A 23 -9.19 -0.11 10.07
N GLY A 24 -8.39 0.56 9.23
CA GLY A 24 -8.77 1.83 8.61
C GLY A 24 -7.74 2.94 8.82
N SER A 25 -6.65 2.67 9.55
CA SER A 25 -5.62 3.66 9.89
C SER A 25 -4.66 4.05 8.75
N GLY A 26 -4.84 3.51 7.55
CA GLY A 26 -4.00 3.83 6.39
C GLY A 26 -2.60 3.18 6.39
N LYS A 27 -2.43 2.01 7.02
CA LYS A 27 -1.17 1.23 6.97
C LYS A 27 -0.66 1.03 5.53
N THR A 28 -1.53 0.54 4.65
CA THR A 28 -1.23 0.31 3.22
C THR A 28 -0.82 1.60 2.50
N TYR A 29 -1.37 2.76 2.89
CA TYR A 29 -0.97 4.05 2.33
C TYR A 29 0.48 4.39 2.68
N VAL A 30 0.86 4.29 3.97
CA VAL A 30 2.24 4.53 4.43
C VAL A 30 3.23 3.57 3.76
N LEU A 31 2.85 2.29 3.59
CA LEU A 31 3.68 1.33 2.87
C LEU A 31 3.89 1.72 1.41
N ASN A 32 2.84 2.11 0.69
CA ASN A 32 2.95 2.54 -0.71
C ASN A 32 3.84 3.78 -0.86
N GLU A 33 3.69 4.79 0.01
CA GLU A 33 4.56 5.96 0.03
C GLU A 33 6.03 5.59 0.25
N TYR A 34 6.30 4.65 1.16
CA TYR A 34 7.65 4.18 1.40
C TYR A 34 8.22 3.35 0.25
N ILE A 35 7.41 2.49 -0.37
CA ILE A 35 7.80 1.70 -1.54
C ILE A 35 8.14 2.61 -2.71
N ASN A 36 7.31 3.62 -2.99
CA ASN A 36 7.54 4.60 -4.05
C ASN A 36 8.84 5.37 -3.80
N PHE A 37 9.03 5.86 -2.56
CA PHE A 37 10.28 6.47 -2.15
C PHE A 37 11.50 5.58 -2.44
N LEU A 38 11.47 4.29 -2.08
CA LEU A 38 12.60 3.39 -2.33
C LEU A 38 12.81 3.12 -3.83
N LYS A 39 11.73 3.04 -4.62
CA LYS A 39 11.79 2.92 -6.08
C LYS A 39 12.46 4.13 -6.74
N ASP A 40 12.18 5.35 -6.26
CA ASP A 40 12.83 6.59 -6.73
C ASP A 40 14.34 6.61 -6.45
N TYR A 41 14.81 5.79 -5.50
CA TYR A 41 16.22 5.61 -5.17
C TYR A 41 16.82 4.31 -5.73
N GLY A 42 16.06 3.59 -6.55
CA GLY A 42 16.53 2.40 -7.27
C GLY A 42 16.81 1.23 -6.34
N VAL A 43 16.24 1.27 -5.15
CA VAL A 43 16.41 0.25 -4.12
C VAL A 43 15.41 -0.87 -4.39
N GLU A 44 15.92 -2.10 -4.40
CA GLU A 44 15.08 -3.28 -4.55
C GLU A 44 14.40 -3.63 -3.23
N VAL A 45 13.06 -3.57 -3.25
CA VAL A 45 12.18 -3.88 -2.13
C VAL A 45 11.44 -5.17 -2.43
N ALA A 46 11.52 -6.13 -1.51
CA ALA A 46 10.67 -7.29 -1.50
C ALA A 46 9.34 -6.93 -0.82
N VAL A 47 8.29 -6.80 -1.62
CA VAL A 47 6.94 -6.54 -1.14
C VAL A 47 6.20 -7.86 -1.02
N THR A 48 5.83 -8.23 0.21
CA THR A 48 5.18 -9.50 0.51
C THR A 48 3.98 -9.33 1.43
N ALA A 49 3.09 -10.33 1.43
CA ALA A 49 2.01 -10.43 2.41
C ALA A 49 1.74 -11.87 2.81
N SER A 50 0.92 -12.06 3.85
CA SER A 50 0.49 -13.39 4.31
C SER A 50 -0.41 -14.13 3.31
N THR A 51 -1.31 -13.40 2.63
CA THR A 51 -2.26 -13.96 1.64
C THR A 51 -2.05 -13.41 0.24
N GLY A 52 -2.54 -14.14 -0.77
CA GLY A 52 -2.46 -13.71 -2.17
C GLY A 52 -3.22 -12.40 -2.42
N ILE A 53 -4.41 -12.24 -1.85
CA ILE A 53 -5.24 -11.04 -1.99
C ILE A 53 -4.47 -9.81 -1.47
N ALA A 54 -3.96 -9.88 -0.24
CA ALA A 54 -3.18 -8.80 0.36
C ALA A 54 -1.91 -8.48 -0.45
N ALA A 55 -1.21 -9.52 -0.94
CA ALA A 55 -0.02 -9.34 -1.76
C ALA A 55 -0.30 -8.57 -3.06
N THR A 56 -1.44 -8.85 -3.72
CA THR A 56 -1.81 -8.13 -4.95
C THR A 56 -2.11 -6.65 -4.73
N HIS A 57 -2.58 -6.24 -3.55
CA HIS A 57 -2.83 -4.83 -3.24
C HIS A 57 -1.55 -3.97 -3.24
N LEU A 58 -0.40 -4.58 -2.93
CA LEU A 58 0.91 -3.92 -2.94
C LEU A 58 1.79 -4.36 -4.14
N LYS A 59 1.19 -5.01 -5.16
CA LYS A 59 1.89 -5.57 -6.33
C LYS A 59 3.03 -6.55 -5.99
N GLY A 60 2.92 -7.18 -4.83
CA GLY A 60 3.88 -8.13 -4.30
C GLY A 60 3.50 -9.58 -4.60
N MET A 61 4.10 -10.49 -3.83
CA MET A 61 3.71 -11.91 -3.80
C MET A 61 3.58 -12.38 -2.35
N THR A 62 3.08 -13.60 -2.12
CA THR A 62 3.03 -14.11 -0.75
C THR A 62 4.43 -14.32 -0.19
N ILE A 63 4.61 -14.17 1.12
CA ILE A 63 5.91 -14.40 1.77
C ILE A 63 6.42 -15.82 1.53
N HIS A 64 5.52 -16.80 1.43
CA HIS A 64 5.83 -18.19 1.13
C HIS A 64 6.45 -18.35 -0.28
N SER A 65 5.86 -17.69 -1.28
CA SER A 65 6.35 -17.71 -2.66
C SER A 65 7.65 -16.91 -2.83
N TRP A 66 7.77 -15.78 -2.11
CA TRP A 66 8.98 -14.96 -2.16
C TRP A 66 10.18 -15.67 -1.52
N SER A 67 9.99 -16.25 -0.33
CA SER A 67 11.06 -16.95 0.40
C SER A 67 11.40 -18.32 -0.19
N GLY A 68 10.45 -18.94 -0.90
CA GLY A 68 10.63 -20.26 -1.52
C GLY A 68 10.40 -21.43 -0.56
N ILE A 69 9.92 -21.18 0.66
CA ILE A 69 9.67 -22.21 1.69
C ILE A 69 8.47 -23.11 1.37
N GLY A 70 7.61 -22.69 0.43
CA GLY A 70 6.41 -23.43 0.05
C GLY A 70 5.42 -23.49 1.21
N ILE A 71 4.84 -24.67 1.45
CA ILE A 71 3.88 -24.92 2.55
C ILE A 71 4.52 -25.60 3.77
N LYS A 72 5.85 -25.75 3.78
CA LYS A 72 6.58 -26.43 4.85
C LYS A 72 6.60 -25.57 6.10
N ASP A 73 6.27 -26.18 7.24
CA ASP A 73 6.27 -25.49 8.54
C ASP A 73 7.69 -25.40 9.16
N HIS A 74 8.60 -26.27 8.70
CA HIS A 74 10.02 -26.29 9.07
C HIS A 74 10.90 -26.66 7.86
N LEU A 75 12.11 -26.13 7.83
CA LEU A 75 13.15 -26.48 6.85
C LEU A 75 14.33 -27.15 7.53
N THR A 76 14.90 -28.17 6.88
CA THR A 76 16.19 -28.77 7.26
C THR A 76 17.34 -28.02 6.59
N ASP A 77 18.59 -28.26 7.00
CA ASP A 77 19.75 -27.68 6.30
C ASP A 77 19.83 -28.20 4.85
N TYR A 78 19.49 -29.47 4.62
CA TYR A 78 19.36 -30.04 3.29
C TYR A 78 18.33 -29.30 2.42
N ASP A 79 17.19 -28.89 2.99
CA ASP A 79 16.21 -28.09 2.25
C ASP A 79 16.79 -26.73 1.81
N LEU A 80 17.60 -26.09 2.66
CA LEU A 80 18.25 -24.82 2.35
C LEU A 80 19.29 -24.98 1.24
N GLU A 81 20.08 -26.05 1.28
CA GLU A 81 21.05 -26.39 0.22
C GLU A 81 20.35 -26.61 -1.12
N MET A 82 19.24 -27.38 -1.14
CA MET A 82 18.42 -27.57 -2.35
C MET A 82 17.77 -26.26 -2.84
N MET A 83 17.48 -25.32 -1.94
CA MET A 83 17.03 -23.99 -2.34
C MET A 83 18.18 -23.15 -2.93
N GLU A 84 19.42 -23.35 -2.48
CA GLU A 84 20.60 -22.63 -2.98
C GLU A 84 20.87 -22.92 -4.47
N GLU A 85 20.62 -24.16 -4.92
CA GLU A 85 20.75 -24.56 -6.34
C GLU A 85 19.87 -23.71 -7.27
N LYS A 86 18.81 -23.09 -6.74
CA LYS A 86 17.90 -22.22 -7.49
C LYS A 86 18.51 -20.82 -7.62
N SER A 87 19.30 -20.63 -8.68
CA SER A 87 19.98 -19.35 -8.98
C SER A 87 19.09 -18.09 -8.95
N TYR A 88 17.79 -18.20 -9.20
CA TYR A 88 16.87 -17.07 -9.11
C TYR A 88 16.64 -16.60 -7.65
N LEU A 89 16.64 -17.52 -6.67
CA LEU A 89 16.52 -17.17 -5.25
C LEU A 89 17.77 -16.41 -4.80
N TRP A 90 18.96 -16.89 -5.16
CA TRP A 90 20.21 -16.20 -4.84
C TRP A 90 20.19 -14.74 -5.31
N LYS A 91 19.88 -14.51 -6.60
CA LYS A 91 19.79 -13.17 -7.18
C LYS A 91 18.75 -12.29 -6.47
N ARG A 92 17.59 -12.85 -6.12
CA ARG A 92 16.53 -12.16 -5.38
C ARG A 92 17.01 -11.70 -4.01
N PHE A 93 17.54 -12.62 -3.20
CA PHE A 93 17.98 -12.32 -1.85
C PHE A 93 19.19 -11.37 -1.86
N GLU A 94 20.15 -11.54 -2.75
CA GLU A 94 21.31 -10.66 -2.90
C GLU A 94 20.89 -9.19 -3.10
N LYS A 95 19.96 -8.97 -4.03
CA LYS A 95 19.49 -7.62 -4.41
C LYS A 95 18.56 -7.00 -3.39
N THR A 96 17.67 -7.78 -2.77
CA THR A 96 16.69 -7.26 -1.79
C THR A 96 17.39 -6.54 -0.65
N LYS A 97 17.08 -5.26 -0.41
CA LYS A 97 17.63 -4.50 0.74
C LYS A 97 16.60 -4.27 1.83
N VAL A 98 15.33 -4.27 1.44
CA VAL A 98 14.18 -4.03 2.31
C VAL A 98 13.15 -5.13 2.08
N LEU A 99 12.66 -5.75 3.15
CA LEU A 99 11.60 -6.75 3.12
C LEU A 99 10.37 -6.21 3.86
N ILE A 100 9.25 -6.12 3.15
CA ILE A 100 7.95 -5.72 3.69
C ILE A 100 7.06 -6.96 3.77
N ILE A 101 6.44 -7.17 4.94
CA ILE A 101 5.46 -8.25 5.16
C ILE A 101 4.16 -7.61 5.67
N ASP A 102 3.17 -7.48 4.79
CA ASP A 102 1.83 -7.00 5.14
C ASP A 102 0.91 -8.13 5.62
N GLU A 103 -0.12 -7.76 6.37
CA GLU A 103 -1.04 -8.68 7.07
C GLU A 103 -0.31 -9.74 7.91
N ILE A 104 0.67 -9.30 8.71
CA ILE A 104 1.52 -10.15 9.57
C ILE A 104 0.73 -10.95 10.62
N SER A 105 -0.51 -10.54 10.94
CA SER A 105 -1.36 -11.21 11.92
C SER A 105 -1.68 -12.66 11.54
N MET A 106 -1.74 -12.95 10.24
CA MET A 106 -2.02 -14.29 9.71
C MET A 106 -0.76 -15.16 9.57
N LEU A 107 0.44 -14.67 9.94
CA LEU A 107 1.65 -15.47 9.95
C LEU A 107 1.91 -16.08 11.33
N SER A 108 2.25 -17.37 11.32
CA SER A 108 2.68 -18.08 12.51
C SER A 108 4.10 -17.67 12.94
N ALA A 109 4.40 -17.86 14.22
CA ALA A 109 5.75 -17.71 14.76
C ALA A 109 6.77 -18.59 14.00
N SER A 110 6.41 -19.86 13.73
CA SER A 110 7.28 -20.82 13.03
C SER A 110 7.59 -20.37 11.61
N THR A 111 6.59 -19.84 10.89
CA THR A 111 6.78 -19.30 9.55
C THR A 111 7.74 -18.13 9.57
N LEU A 112 7.59 -17.20 10.52
CA LEU A 112 8.47 -16.02 10.62
C LEU A 112 9.92 -16.41 10.97
N ASP A 113 10.12 -17.35 11.90
CA ASP A 113 11.44 -17.90 12.23
C ASP A 113 12.09 -18.62 11.03
N THR A 114 11.29 -19.37 10.26
CA THR A 114 11.77 -20.05 9.04
C THR A 114 12.19 -19.02 7.97
N VAL A 115 11.42 -17.95 7.78
CA VAL A 115 11.77 -16.86 6.86
C VAL A 115 13.06 -16.17 7.29
N ASP A 116 13.25 -15.86 8.58
CA ASP A 116 14.49 -15.29 9.09
C ASP A 116 15.70 -16.20 8.80
N ARG A 117 15.58 -17.51 9.06
CA ARG A 117 16.63 -18.49 8.76
C ARG A 117 17.00 -18.52 7.29
N VAL A 118 16.01 -18.53 6.39
CA VAL A 118 16.24 -18.47 4.93
C VAL A 118 16.96 -17.17 4.56
N CYS A 119 16.54 -16.03 5.10
CA CYS A 119 17.18 -14.76 4.83
C CYS A 119 18.65 -14.75 5.27
N LYS A 120 18.95 -15.23 6.48
CA LYS A 120 20.34 -15.34 7.00
C LYS A 120 21.21 -16.23 6.12
N PHE A 121 20.66 -17.39 5.72
CA PHE A 121 21.35 -18.34 4.86
C PHE A 121 21.73 -17.74 3.50
N PHE A 122 20.77 -17.14 2.79
CA PHE A 122 21.02 -16.55 1.46
C PHE A 122 21.85 -15.26 1.52
N LYS A 123 21.74 -14.47 2.60
CA LYS A 123 22.52 -13.24 2.78
C LYS A 123 23.93 -13.49 3.30
N ARG A 124 24.23 -14.71 3.77
CA ARG A 124 25.47 -15.06 4.48
C ARG A 124 25.75 -14.07 5.62
N ASN A 125 24.71 -13.76 6.37
CA ASN A 125 24.72 -12.74 7.43
C ASN A 125 23.80 -13.17 8.57
N GLU A 126 24.36 -13.32 9.79
CA GLU A 126 23.62 -13.78 10.98
C GLU A 126 22.77 -12.69 11.64
N LEU A 127 22.85 -11.44 11.16
CA LEU A 127 21.93 -10.39 11.60
C LEU A 127 20.48 -10.78 11.26
N PRO A 128 19.48 -10.29 12.02
CA PRO A 128 18.07 -10.54 11.74
C PRO A 128 17.75 -10.27 10.26
N PHE A 129 17.06 -11.22 9.64
CA PHE A 129 16.70 -11.25 8.23
C PHE A 129 17.88 -10.99 7.29
N GLY A 130 19.07 -11.50 7.64
CA GLY A 130 20.27 -11.33 6.83
C GLY A 130 20.76 -9.88 6.74
N GLY A 131 20.40 -9.05 7.73
CA GLY A 131 20.76 -7.62 7.79
C GLY A 131 19.94 -6.72 6.88
N MET A 132 18.85 -7.23 6.29
CA MET A 132 17.88 -6.38 5.58
C MET A 132 17.11 -5.50 6.56
N GLN A 133 16.63 -4.35 6.08
CA GLN A 133 15.58 -3.64 6.80
C GLN A 133 14.28 -4.43 6.67
N VAL A 134 13.59 -4.67 7.79
CA VAL A 134 12.30 -5.37 7.81
C VAL A 134 11.17 -4.49 8.29
N ILE A 135 10.07 -4.52 7.56
CA ILE A 135 8.85 -3.78 7.87
C ILE A 135 7.72 -4.79 7.98
N PHE A 136 7.19 -4.95 9.18
CA PHE A 136 5.96 -5.71 9.39
C PHE A 136 4.78 -4.76 9.43
N SER A 137 3.69 -5.13 8.77
CA SER A 137 2.44 -4.38 8.80
C SER A 137 1.28 -5.32 9.09
N GLY A 138 0.34 -4.88 9.93
CA GLY A 138 -0.87 -5.63 10.24
C GLY A 138 -1.56 -5.16 11.51
N ASP A 139 -2.60 -5.87 11.92
CA ASP A 139 -3.35 -5.65 13.15
C ASP A 139 -3.68 -7.01 13.76
N PHE A 140 -3.08 -7.36 14.90
CA PHE A 140 -3.25 -8.67 15.53
C PHE A 140 -4.65 -8.90 16.11
N PHE A 141 -5.49 -7.86 16.20
CA PHE A 141 -6.92 -8.01 16.52
C PHE A 141 -7.74 -8.51 15.34
N GLN A 142 -7.18 -8.50 14.13
CA GLN A 142 -7.80 -9.14 12.98
C GLN A 142 -7.63 -10.66 13.05
N LEU A 143 -7.81 -11.34 11.92
CA LEU A 143 -7.75 -12.80 11.89
C LEU A 143 -6.36 -13.32 12.28
N PRO A 144 -6.30 -14.34 13.16
CA PRO A 144 -5.07 -15.02 13.54
C PRO A 144 -4.55 -15.92 12.42
N PRO A 145 -3.38 -16.55 12.58
CA PRO A 145 -2.89 -17.56 11.65
C PRO A 145 -3.88 -18.72 11.50
N ILE A 146 -4.07 -19.20 10.26
CA ILE A 146 -4.99 -20.31 9.99
C ILE A 146 -4.39 -21.60 10.56
N GLU A 147 -5.10 -22.22 11.50
CA GLU A 147 -4.75 -23.56 11.99
C GLU A 147 -4.92 -24.59 10.87
N LYS A 148 -3.83 -25.26 10.51
CA LYS A 148 -3.91 -26.48 9.70
C LYS A 148 -4.46 -27.57 10.60
N ARG A 149 -5.71 -28.02 10.38
CA ARG A 149 -6.20 -29.26 11.00
C ARG A 149 -5.23 -30.39 10.65
N ARG A 150 -4.49 -30.91 11.63
CA ARG A 150 -3.68 -32.11 11.41
C ARG A 150 -4.63 -33.27 11.10
N PRO A 151 -4.34 -34.11 10.08
CA PRO A 151 -5.13 -35.30 9.83
C PRO A 151 -5.13 -36.20 11.07
N TYR A 152 -6.29 -36.84 11.32
CA TYR A 152 -6.70 -37.59 12.51
C TYR A 152 -5.79 -38.76 12.96
N GLN A 153 -4.65 -39.01 12.32
CA GLN A 153 -3.84 -40.22 12.55
C GLN A 153 -2.65 -40.06 13.53
N GLU A 154 -2.35 -38.86 14.01
CA GLU A 154 -1.23 -38.63 14.96
C GLU A 154 -1.68 -38.12 16.35
N GLN A 155 -2.93 -38.38 16.75
CA GLN A 155 -3.36 -38.18 18.14
C GLN A 155 -3.00 -39.41 18.98
N THR A 156 -1.71 -39.65 19.22
CA THR A 156 -1.29 -40.54 20.29
C THR A 156 -1.46 -39.84 21.64
N ILE A 157 -2.54 -40.19 22.33
CA ILE A 157 -2.67 -40.41 23.78
C ILE A 157 -1.72 -39.56 24.65
N PHE A 158 -2.06 -38.29 24.81
CA PHE A 158 -1.89 -37.60 26.09
C PHE A 158 -3.24 -36.98 26.43
N LEU A 159 -4.01 -37.75 27.20
CA LEU A 159 -5.21 -37.29 27.90
C LEU A 159 -4.76 -36.35 29.01
N ASP A 160 -5.57 -35.30 29.24
CA ASP A 160 -5.48 -34.30 30.32
C ASP A 160 -4.72 -33.01 30.00
N SER A 161 -5.11 -32.31 28.93
CA SER A 161 -5.26 -30.84 28.97
C SER A 161 -6.16 -30.36 27.83
N GLU A 162 -7.21 -29.61 28.17
CA GLU A 162 -8.06 -28.85 27.24
C GLU A 162 -7.30 -27.66 26.63
N GLU A 163 -6.08 -27.85 26.11
CA GLU A 163 -5.37 -26.80 25.40
C GLU A 163 -5.68 -26.91 23.91
N VAL A 164 -6.58 -26.03 23.46
CA VAL A 164 -6.73 -25.66 22.04
C VAL A 164 -5.34 -25.27 21.54
N SER A 165 -4.73 -26.12 20.71
CA SER A 165 -3.41 -25.90 20.14
C SER A 165 -3.48 -24.76 19.11
N SER A 166 -3.48 -23.52 19.60
CA SER A 166 -3.43 -22.33 18.76
C SER A 166 -2.04 -22.20 18.15
N THR A 167 -2.00 -21.97 16.84
CA THR A 167 -0.73 -21.70 16.17
C THR A 167 -0.18 -20.36 16.69
N PRO A 168 1.01 -20.30 17.31
CA PRO A 168 1.49 -19.07 17.95
C PRO A 168 1.59 -17.91 16.97
N PHE A 169 1.18 -16.72 17.39
CA PHE A 169 1.31 -15.49 16.60
C PHE A 169 2.76 -15.14 16.26
N ALA A 170 2.97 -14.44 15.14
CA ALA A 170 4.30 -13.98 14.70
C ALA A 170 5.11 -13.25 15.79
N PHE A 171 4.46 -12.49 16.68
CA PHE A 171 5.14 -11.76 17.76
C PHE A 171 5.76 -12.65 18.84
N LYS A 172 5.44 -13.95 18.87
CA LYS A 172 6.08 -14.94 19.75
C LYS A 172 7.36 -15.54 19.16
N SER A 173 7.70 -15.24 17.90
CA SER A 173 8.88 -15.79 17.23
C SER A 173 10.19 -15.19 17.76
N LYS A 174 11.29 -15.95 17.63
CA LYS A 174 12.63 -15.44 17.93
C LYS A 174 13.03 -14.35 16.94
N ALA A 175 12.64 -14.51 15.68
CA ALA A 175 12.84 -13.55 14.61
C ALA A 175 12.24 -12.18 14.95
N TRP A 176 11.01 -12.14 15.48
CA TRP A 176 10.36 -10.91 15.93
C TRP A 176 11.16 -10.20 17.02
N ALA A 177 11.52 -10.94 18.08
CA ALA A 177 12.29 -10.39 19.20
C ALA A 177 13.67 -9.86 18.73
N ASN A 178 14.34 -10.62 17.87
CA ASN A 178 15.68 -10.28 17.37
C ASN A 178 15.67 -9.11 16.37
N ALA A 179 14.56 -8.88 15.67
CA ALA A 179 14.45 -7.80 14.68
C ALA A 179 14.55 -6.39 15.26
N LYS A 180 14.38 -6.21 16.59
CA LYS A 180 14.46 -4.91 17.28
C LYS A 180 13.57 -3.84 16.63
N LEU A 181 12.30 -4.19 16.46
CA LEU A 181 11.30 -3.40 15.76
C LEU A 181 11.03 -2.08 16.50
N HIS A 182 11.01 -0.98 15.75
CA HIS A 182 10.42 0.28 16.18
C HIS A 182 8.93 0.23 15.89
N VAL A 183 8.12 0.28 16.95
CA VAL A 183 6.66 0.19 16.82
C VAL A 183 6.10 1.54 16.40
N CYS A 184 5.38 1.56 15.28
CA CYS A 184 4.65 2.71 14.78
C CYS A 184 3.14 2.41 14.82
N TYR A 185 2.47 2.82 15.90
CA TYR A 185 1.05 2.65 16.09
C TYR A 185 0.28 3.85 15.54
N LEU A 186 -0.29 3.73 14.35
CA LEU A 186 -0.94 4.83 13.64
C LEU A 186 -2.14 5.39 14.42
N SER A 187 -2.23 6.73 14.47
CA SER A 187 -3.28 7.47 15.19
C SER A 187 -4.54 7.74 14.36
N GLU A 188 -4.38 7.93 13.07
CA GLU A 188 -5.43 8.38 12.17
C GLU A 188 -6.43 7.26 11.86
N GLN A 189 -7.69 7.60 11.60
CA GLN A 189 -8.72 6.71 11.05
C GLN A 189 -9.32 7.33 9.78
N PHE A 190 -9.29 6.58 8.68
CA PHE A 190 -9.78 7.05 7.38
C PHE A 190 -10.99 6.26 6.87
N ARG A 191 -11.30 5.09 7.45
CA ARG A 191 -12.40 4.25 6.98
C ARG A 191 -13.72 4.60 7.64
N GLN A 192 -13.73 4.72 8.96
CA GLN A 192 -14.91 5.06 9.73
C GLN A 192 -14.91 6.55 10.02
N ASP A 193 -16.01 7.21 9.68
CA ASP A 193 -16.31 8.61 10.03
C ASP A 193 -17.45 8.72 11.06
N ASP A 194 -17.77 7.60 11.72
CA ASP A 194 -18.85 7.43 12.68
C ASP A 194 -18.28 7.12 14.08
N ASP A 195 -18.44 8.08 15.00
CA ASP A 195 -17.94 8.00 16.37
C ASP A 195 -18.53 6.82 17.16
N VAL A 196 -19.79 6.45 16.89
CA VAL A 196 -20.48 5.36 17.58
C VAL A 196 -19.88 4.02 17.16
N LEU A 197 -19.71 3.80 15.86
CA LEU A 197 -19.08 2.60 15.33
C LEU A 197 -17.61 2.50 15.77
N MET A 198 -16.89 3.63 15.79
CA MET A 198 -15.49 3.66 16.27
C MET A 198 -15.38 3.27 17.74
N ARG A 199 -16.26 3.79 18.61
CA ARG A 199 -16.33 3.40 20.02
C ARG A 199 -16.57 1.90 20.17
N LEU A 200 -17.57 1.36 19.48
CA LEU A 200 -17.92 -0.05 19.52
C LEU A 200 -16.74 -0.94 19.09
N LEU A 201 -16.05 -0.58 18.00
CA LEU A 201 -14.87 -1.32 17.54
C LEU A 201 -13.71 -1.21 18.53
N SER A 202 -13.56 -0.08 19.24
CA SER A 202 -12.56 0.06 20.30
C SER A 202 -12.87 -0.82 21.49
N GLU A 203 -14.12 -0.82 21.96
CA GLU A 203 -14.58 -1.64 23.09
C GLU A 203 -14.34 -3.15 22.82
N ILE A 204 -14.60 -3.61 21.59
CA ILE A 204 -14.27 -4.99 21.20
C ILE A 204 -12.76 -5.25 21.29
N ARG A 205 -11.90 -4.31 20.87
CA ARG A 205 -10.43 -4.44 21.00
C ARG A 205 -9.96 -4.42 22.46
N ASP A 206 -10.64 -3.67 23.30
CA ASP A 206 -10.35 -3.62 24.74
C ASP A 206 -10.83 -4.90 25.45
N GLY A 207 -11.66 -5.72 24.78
CA GLY A 207 -12.18 -6.99 25.28
C GLY A 207 -13.38 -6.84 26.22
N GLU A 208 -13.88 -5.62 26.38
CA GLU A 208 -14.99 -5.26 27.24
C GLU A 208 -15.99 -4.43 26.42
N ILE A 209 -17.07 -5.07 25.97
CA ILE A 209 -18.17 -4.38 25.29
C ILE A 209 -19.19 -3.89 26.31
N SER A 210 -19.55 -2.61 26.23
CA SER A 210 -20.54 -2.01 27.13
C SER A 210 -21.95 -2.54 26.83
N GLU A 211 -22.84 -2.43 27.82
CA GLU A 211 -24.27 -2.73 27.62
C GLU A 211 -24.89 -1.81 26.55
N GLU A 212 -24.43 -0.56 26.48
CA GLU A 212 -24.86 0.40 25.46
C GLU A 212 -24.45 -0.05 24.05
N SER A 213 -23.18 -0.39 23.83
CA SER A 213 -22.72 -0.93 22.54
C SER A 213 -23.40 -2.24 22.17
N THR A 214 -23.70 -3.08 23.16
CA THR A 214 -24.43 -4.34 22.95
C THR A 214 -25.88 -4.06 22.54
N ALA A 215 -26.56 -3.09 23.17
CA ALA A 215 -27.89 -2.65 22.78
C ALA A 215 -27.89 -2.11 21.34
N ILE A 216 -26.90 -1.29 20.98
CA ILE A 216 -26.73 -0.78 19.61
C ILE A 216 -26.58 -1.92 18.60
N LEU A 217 -25.78 -2.97 18.90
CA LEU A 217 -25.68 -4.13 18.02
C LEU A 217 -27.01 -4.88 17.90
N ASN A 218 -27.76 -5.03 18.99
CA ASN A 218 -29.07 -5.67 18.97
C ASN A 218 -30.08 -4.90 18.11
N GLU A 219 -30.05 -3.56 18.12
CA GLU A 219 -30.87 -2.72 17.26
C GLU A 219 -30.53 -2.86 15.76
N ARG A 220 -29.34 -3.37 15.44
CA ARG A 220 -28.94 -3.69 14.06
C ARG A 220 -29.34 -5.09 13.60
N ILE A 221 -29.97 -5.89 14.46
CA ILE A 221 -30.46 -7.21 14.07
C ILE A 221 -31.70 -7.06 13.19
N VAL A 222 -31.69 -7.67 12.01
CA VAL A 222 -32.78 -7.64 11.04
C VAL A 222 -33.24 -9.05 10.67
N GLU A 223 -34.55 -9.24 10.62
CA GLU A 223 -35.15 -10.49 10.14
C GLU A 223 -35.20 -10.53 8.60
N GLU A 224 -35.43 -9.38 7.97
CA GLU A 224 -35.54 -9.21 6.52
C GLU A 224 -34.26 -9.66 5.78
N ASP A 225 -34.45 -10.28 4.62
CA ASP A 225 -33.39 -10.54 3.67
C ASP A 225 -33.29 -9.39 2.67
N TYR A 226 -32.14 -8.72 2.68
CA TYR A 226 -31.78 -7.68 1.71
C TYR A 226 -31.00 -8.34 0.58
N ASP A 227 -31.61 -8.48 -0.59
CA ASP A 227 -31.00 -9.18 -1.74
C ASP A 227 -30.02 -8.30 -2.52
N GLU A 228 -30.18 -6.98 -2.41
CA GLU A 228 -29.31 -5.96 -2.99
C GLU A 228 -28.08 -5.61 -2.13
N ILE A 229 -27.98 -6.17 -0.92
CA ILE A 229 -26.87 -5.94 0.02
C ILE A 229 -25.99 -7.18 0.11
N THR A 230 -24.67 -6.99 0.04
CA THR A 230 -23.71 -8.08 0.20
C THR A 230 -23.80 -8.74 1.57
N LYS A 231 -23.90 -10.08 1.57
CA LYS A 231 -23.96 -10.93 2.77
C LYS A 231 -22.55 -11.42 3.14
N LEU A 232 -22.12 -11.19 4.39
CA LEU A 232 -20.85 -11.66 4.94
C LEU A 232 -21.04 -12.91 5.80
N HIS A 233 -20.34 -13.99 5.45
CA HIS A 233 -20.44 -15.27 6.14
C HIS A 233 -19.16 -15.63 6.91
N THR A 234 -19.33 -16.22 8.10
CA THR A 234 -18.23 -16.69 8.97
C THR A 234 -17.49 -17.89 8.38
N HIS A 235 -18.22 -18.84 7.82
CA HIS A 235 -17.64 -20.02 7.19
C HIS A 235 -17.50 -19.84 5.68
N ASN A 236 -16.64 -20.65 5.09
CA ASN A 236 -16.69 -20.95 3.67
C ASN A 236 -17.91 -21.86 3.39
N ILE A 237 -19.12 -21.37 3.70
CA ILE A 237 -20.31 -21.75 2.95
C ILE A 237 -19.91 -21.55 1.49
N ASN A 238 -20.32 -22.42 0.57
CA ASN A 238 -19.92 -22.32 -0.84
C ASN A 238 -20.51 -21.04 -1.46
N VAL A 239 -19.90 -19.90 -1.12
CA VAL A 239 -20.31 -18.52 -1.40
C VAL A 239 -20.31 -18.32 -2.89
N ASP A 240 -19.31 -18.91 -3.56
CA ASP A 240 -19.24 -18.92 -5.00
C ASP A 240 -20.47 -19.68 -5.57
N SER A 241 -20.84 -20.86 -5.05
CA SER A 241 -22.10 -21.53 -5.45
C SER A 241 -23.39 -20.84 -5.03
N PHE A 242 -23.41 -19.98 -4.01
CA PHE A 242 -24.56 -19.14 -3.70
C PHE A 242 -24.70 -18.03 -4.73
N ASN A 243 -23.59 -17.34 -5.02
CA ASN A 243 -23.52 -16.31 -6.06
C ASN A 243 -23.89 -16.87 -7.44
N ASP A 244 -23.41 -18.06 -7.79
CA ASP A 244 -23.72 -18.72 -9.07
C ASP A 244 -25.22 -19.03 -9.18
N ARG A 245 -25.85 -19.49 -8.09
CA ARG A 245 -27.31 -19.73 -8.05
C ARG A 245 -28.10 -18.43 -8.25
N GLN A 246 -27.69 -17.35 -7.60
CA GLN A 246 -28.32 -16.04 -7.77
C GLN A 246 -28.18 -15.54 -9.22
N LEU A 247 -26.98 -15.68 -9.81
CA LEU A 247 -26.76 -15.33 -11.21
C LEU A 247 -27.61 -16.20 -12.15
N GLN A 248 -27.73 -17.50 -11.89
CA GLN A 248 -28.55 -18.40 -12.70
C GLN A 248 -30.03 -18.04 -12.67
N ALA A 249 -30.54 -17.57 -11.52
CA ALA A 249 -31.94 -17.16 -11.37
C ALA A 249 -32.32 -15.92 -12.20
N ILE A 250 -31.35 -15.12 -12.63
CA ILE A 250 -31.60 -13.96 -13.49
C ILE A 250 -31.96 -14.42 -14.91
N ASN A 251 -33.15 -14.03 -15.36
CA ASN A 251 -33.65 -14.30 -16.71
C ASN A 251 -33.14 -13.25 -17.71
N SER A 252 -31.83 -13.22 -17.93
CA SER A 252 -31.18 -12.39 -18.96
C SER A 252 -30.00 -13.12 -19.60
N ARG A 253 -29.52 -12.61 -20.74
CA ARG A 253 -28.42 -13.20 -21.50
C ARG A 253 -27.12 -13.21 -20.69
N GLU A 254 -26.39 -14.31 -20.76
CA GLU A 254 -25.05 -14.43 -20.17
C GLU A 254 -23.97 -13.79 -21.06
N TYR A 255 -23.05 -13.10 -20.41
CA TYR A 255 -21.86 -12.49 -20.99
C TYR A 255 -20.64 -13.03 -20.25
N VAL A 256 -19.63 -13.46 -20.98
CA VAL A 256 -18.42 -14.07 -20.40
C VAL A 256 -17.22 -13.19 -20.75
N TYR A 257 -16.53 -12.71 -19.71
CA TYR A 257 -15.29 -11.96 -19.83
C TYR A 257 -14.12 -12.84 -19.40
N SER A 258 -13.26 -13.19 -20.36
CA SER A 258 -12.12 -14.07 -20.10
C SER A 258 -10.86 -13.29 -19.77
N MET A 259 -10.17 -13.75 -18.73
CA MET A 259 -8.91 -13.21 -18.24
C MET A 259 -7.80 -13.39 -19.28
N THR A 260 -6.96 -12.37 -19.42
CA THR A 260 -5.74 -12.44 -20.23
C THR A 260 -4.52 -12.45 -19.32
N THR A 261 -3.48 -13.20 -19.68
CA THR A 261 -2.29 -13.36 -18.84
C THR A 261 -1.00 -13.29 -19.66
N LYS A 262 0.09 -12.85 -19.02
CA LYS A 262 1.42 -12.76 -19.62
C LYS A 262 2.47 -13.04 -18.55
N GLY A 263 3.37 -14.00 -18.79
CA GLY A 263 4.45 -14.32 -17.85
C GLY A 263 4.71 -15.81 -17.73
N LYS A 264 5.43 -16.21 -16.68
CA LYS A 264 5.75 -17.62 -16.42
C LYS A 264 4.53 -18.37 -15.86
N PRO A 265 4.21 -19.59 -16.36
CA PRO A 265 3.03 -20.35 -15.93
C PRO A 265 2.88 -20.52 -14.41
N ALA A 266 3.96 -20.85 -13.70
CA ALA A 266 3.92 -21.03 -12.25
C ALA A 266 3.54 -19.74 -11.49
N LEU A 267 3.96 -18.57 -11.98
CA LEU A 267 3.61 -17.27 -11.39
C LEU A 267 2.20 -16.84 -11.79
N ILE A 268 1.74 -17.20 -13.00
CA ILE A 268 0.35 -16.99 -13.43
C ILE A 268 -0.59 -17.75 -12.50
N GLU A 269 -0.33 -19.03 -12.24
CA GLU A 269 -1.17 -19.84 -11.35
C GLU A 269 -1.14 -19.36 -9.89
N ALA A 270 -0.02 -18.80 -9.42
CA ALA A 270 0.05 -18.18 -8.11
C ALA A 270 -0.76 -16.88 -8.05
N LEU A 271 -0.65 -16.03 -9.08
CA LEU A 271 -1.39 -14.77 -9.18
C LEU A 271 -2.90 -15.02 -9.31
N LYS A 272 -3.32 -15.98 -10.16
CA LYS A 272 -4.72 -16.40 -10.29
C LYS A 272 -5.32 -16.82 -8.96
N ARG A 273 -4.63 -17.68 -8.20
CA ARG A 273 -5.07 -18.13 -6.86
C ARG A 273 -5.19 -16.99 -5.85
N GLY A 274 -4.37 -15.95 -5.98
CA GLY A 274 -4.41 -14.75 -5.13
C GLY A 274 -5.39 -13.68 -5.61
N CYS A 275 -5.94 -13.81 -6.82
CA CYS A 275 -6.80 -12.80 -7.42
C CYS A 275 -8.25 -13.00 -7.01
N LEU A 276 -8.95 -11.91 -6.71
CA LEU A 276 -10.38 -11.96 -6.37
C LEU A 276 -11.28 -12.14 -7.60
N VAL A 277 -10.81 -11.72 -8.78
CA VAL A 277 -11.57 -11.86 -10.02
C VAL A 277 -11.45 -13.28 -10.60
N PRO A 278 -12.55 -13.88 -11.08
CA PRO A 278 -12.51 -15.18 -11.71
C PRO A 278 -11.85 -15.14 -13.09
N GLU A 279 -11.31 -16.29 -13.52
CA GLU A 279 -10.72 -16.44 -14.86
C GLU A 279 -11.76 -16.23 -15.96
N ASN A 280 -12.96 -16.78 -15.78
CA ASN A 280 -14.12 -16.50 -16.60
C ASN A 280 -15.15 -15.79 -15.74
N LEU A 281 -15.26 -14.47 -15.92
CA LEU A 281 -16.26 -13.68 -15.24
C LEU A 281 -17.57 -13.76 -16.05
N VAL A 282 -18.53 -14.51 -15.53
CA VAL A 282 -19.87 -14.61 -16.11
C VAL A 282 -20.76 -13.55 -15.47
N LEU A 283 -21.41 -12.72 -16.30
CA LEU A 283 -22.32 -11.67 -15.88
C LEU A 283 -23.64 -11.74 -16.65
N LYS A 284 -24.67 -11.18 -16.04
CA LYS A 284 -26.01 -10.98 -16.60
C LYS A 284 -26.46 -9.57 -16.24
N LYS A 285 -27.29 -8.95 -17.09
CA LYS A 285 -27.96 -7.70 -16.69
C LYS A 285 -28.86 -8.00 -15.49
N GLY A 286 -28.71 -7.23 -14.42
CA GLY A 286 -29.32 -7.48 -13.10
C GLY A 286 -28.39 -8.16 -12.08
N ALA A 287 -27.15 -8.52 -12.46
CA ALA A 287 -26.23 -9.17 -11.53
C ALA A 287 -25.68 -8.18 -10.49
N LEU A 288 -25.70 -8.56 -9.21
CA LEU A 288 -25.06 -7.79 -8.14
C LEU A 288 -23.56 -8.06 -8.14
N VAL A 289 -22.77 -7.02 -8.32
CA VAL A 289 -21.31 -7.09 -8.44
C VAL A 289 -20.61 -6.09 -7.53
N MET A 290 -19.35 -6.38 -7.24
CA MET A 290 -18.49 -5.53 -6.44
C MET A 290 -17.18 -5.29 -7.16
N PHE A 291 -16.72 -4.03 -7.16
CA PHE A 291 -15.39 -3.67 -7.61
C PHE A 291 -14.35 -4.15 -6.62
N VAL A 292 -13.33 -4.87 -7.10
CA VAL A 292 -12.26 -5.43 -6.24
C VAL A 292 -10.94 -4.67 -6.36
N LYS A 293 -10.96 -3.49 -6.97
CA LYS A 293 -9.78 -2.64 -7.19
C LYS A 293 -10.17 -1.16 -7.13
N ASN A 294 -9.28 -0.32 -6.61
CA ASN A 294 -9.46 1.13 -6.61
C ASN A 294 -9.21 1.71 -8.01
N ASN A 295 -10.08 2.60 -8.47
CA ASN A 295 -9.88 3.39 -9.67
C ASN A 295 -10.45 4.80 -9.49
N PRO A 296 -9.65 5.75 -8.95
CA PRO A 296 -10.11 7.10 -8.68
C PRO A 296 -10.58 7.87 -9.92
N SER A 297 -9.99 7.62 -11.10
CA SER A 297 -10.39 8.31 -12.34
C SER A 297 -11.78 7.89 -12.81
N GLU A 298 -12.15 6.62 -12.63
CA GLU A 298 -13.50 6.12 -12.88
C GLU A 298 -14.43 6.32 -11.66
N GLY A 299 -13.89 6.79 -10.53
CA GLY A 299 -14.64 7.17 -9.34
C GLY A 299 -15.19 6.01 -8.52
N TYR A 300 -14.67 4.79 -8.66
CA TYR A 300 -15.00 3.63 -7.82
C TYR A 300 -13.80 3.17 -6.98
N VAL A 301 -14.10 2.54 -5.84
CA VAL A 301 -13.09 1.99 -4.92
C VAL A 301 -13.33 0.50 -4.69
N ASN A 302 -12.34 -0.19 -4.13
CA ASN A 302 -12.48 -1.58 -3.73
C ASN A 302 -13.59 -1.70 -2.67
N GLY A 303 -14.62 -2.49 -2.99
CA GLY A 303 -15.83 -2.66 -2.20
C GLY A 303 -17.04 -1.85 -2.68
N THR A 304 -16.91 -1.01 -3.72
CA THR A 304 -18.07 -0.38 -4.37
C THR A 304 -18.97 -1.48 -4.95
N VAL A 305 -20.23 -1.53 -4.51
CA VAL A 305 -21.25 -2.51 -4.94
C VAL A 305 -22.23 -1.82 -5.88
N GLY A 306 -22.67 -2.55 -6.91
CA GLY A 306 -23.73 -2.10 -7.79
C GLY A 306 -24.31 -3.24 -8.63
N GLU A 307 -25.33 -2.90 -9.40
CA GLU A 307 -26.02 -3.81 -10.30
C GLU A 307 -25.50 -3.63 -11.73
N VAL A 308 -25.31 -4.72 -12.46
CA VAL A 308 -24.95 -4.67 -13.87
C VAL A 308 -26.15 -4.21 -14.69
N VAL A 309 -26.12 -2.98 -15.20
CA VAL A 309 -27.20 -2.40 -16.02
C VAL A 309 -26.97 -2.57 -17.51
N ASP A 310 -25.72 -2.75 -17.95
CA ASP A 310 -25.41 -3.03 -19.34
C ASP A 310 -24.20 -3.97 -19.50
N CYS A 311 -24.26 -4.79 -20.54
CA CYS A 311 -23.22 -5.72 -20.98
C CYS A 311 -23.10 -5.78 -22.50
N ASP A 312 -23.91 -5.02 -23.26
CA ASP A 312 -23.91 -5.09 -24.73
C ASP A 312 -22.76 -4.28 -25.35
N GLY A 313 -22.15 -3.36 -24.59
CA GLY A 313 -20.94 -2.66 -24.96
C GLY A 313 -19.67 -3.53 -24.88
N ALA A 314 -18.50 -2.89 -25.02
CA ALA A 314 -17.21 -3.58 -24.91
C ALA A 314 -16.95 -4.15 -23.51
N TYR A 315 -17.46 -3.46 -22.48
CA TYR A 315 -17.26 -3.77 -21.06
C TYR A 315 -18.55 -3.53 -20.29
N PRO A 316 -18.76 -4.20 -19.14
CA PRO A 316 -20.00 -4.08 -18.40
C PRO A 316 -20.10 -2.71 -17.72
N VAL A 317 -21.33 -2.19 -17.65
CA VAL A 317 -21.67 -0.97 -16.92
C VAL A 317 -22.40 -1.36 -15.64
N VAL A 318 -21.89 -0.84 -14.52
CA VAL A 318 -22.43 -1.08 -13.18
C VAL A 318 -23.07 0.21 -12.68
N GLU A 319 -24.28 0.15 -12.15
CA GLU A 319 -24.95 1.26 -11.49
C GLU A 319 -24.98 1.01 -9.97
N ASP A 320 -24.51 1.96 -9.17
CA ASP A 320 -24.64 1.87 -7.71
C ASP A 320 -26.04 2.27 -7.24
N LYS A 321 -26.30 2.05 -5.94
CA LYS A 321 -27.57 2.42 -5.30
C LYS A 321 -27.90 3.93 -5.35
N TYR A 322 -26.95 4.78 -5.72
CA TYR A 322 -27.14 6.22 -5.86
C TYR A 322 -27.41 6.62 -7.33
N GLY A 323 -27.52 5.65 -8.24
CA GLY A 323 -27.74 5.86 -9.67
C GLY A 323 -26.48 6.27 -10.44
N LYS A 324 -25.30 6.21 -9.83
CA LYS A 324 -24.05 6.53 -10.51
C LYS A 324 -23.58 5.31 -11.31
N ARG A 325 -23.22 5.53 -12.57
CA ARG A 325 -22.78 4.49 -13.51
C ARG A 325 -21.27 4.45 -13.66
N TYR A 326 -20.73 3.24 -13.75
CA TYR A 326 -19.31 2.94 -13.86
C TYR A 326 -19.07 1.98 -15.01
N THR A 327 -18.17 2.31 -15.92
CA THR A 327 -17.74 1.35 -16.96
C THR A 327 -16.58 0.53 -16.42
N ALA A 328 -16.77 -0.79 -16.27
CA ALA A 328 -15.78 -1.67 -15.68
C ALA A 328 -14.78 -2.18 -16.75
N SER A 329 -13.87 -1.30 -17.17
CA SER A 329 -12.80 -1.67 -18.10
C SER A 329 -11.76 -2.60 -17.45
N PRO A 330 -11.11 -3.50 -18.22
CA PRO A 330 -10.13 -4.44 -17.69
C PRO A 330 -8.99 -3.75 -16.96
N GLN A 331 -8.68 -4.28 -15.79
CA GLN A 331 -7.60 -3.81 -14.94
C GLN A 331 -6.47 -4.83 -14.91
N VAL A 332 -5.23 -4.35 -14.70
CA VAL A 332 -4.05 -5.23 -14.60
C VAL A 332 -3.71 -5.50 -13.13
N TRP A 333 -3.47 -6.76 -12.80
CA TRP A 333 -2.77 -7.23 -11.61
C TRP A 333 -1.41 -7.73 -12.04
N SER A 334 -0.39 -7.41 -11.26
CA SER A 334 0.98 -7.78 -11.55
C SER A 334 1.73 -8.20 -10.29
N ILE A 335 2.71 -9.07 -10.49
CA ILE A 335 3.74 -9.33 -9.48
C ILE A 335 5.01 -8.65 -9.96
N GLU A 336 5.49 -7.70 -9.17
CA GLU A 336 6.73 -6.96 -9.43
C GLU A 336 7.87 -7.54 -8.57
N GLU A 337 9.08 -7.59 -9.13
CA GLU A 337 10.32 -7.86 -8.41
C GLU A 337 11.30 -6.73 -8.76
N GLY A 338 11.47 -5.80 -7.82
CA GLY A 338 12.15 -4.52 -8.08
C GLY A 338 11.39 -3.69 -9.12
N SER A 339 12.07 -3.36 -10.22
CA SER A 339 11.48 -2.61 -11.36
C SER A 339 10.93 -3.52 -12.46
N LYS A 340 11.03 -4.84 -12.31
CA LYS A 340 10.63 -5.80 -13.34
C LYS A 340 9.25 -6.37 -13.03
N VAL A 341 8.37 -6.30 -14.01
CA VAL A 341 7.10 -7.04 -13.98
C VAL A 341 7.38 -8.50 -14.34
N LEU A 342 7.09 -9.43 -13.43
CA LEU A 342 7.33 -10.86 -13.63
C LEU A 342 6.15 -11.56 -14.32
N VAL A 343 4.93 -11.13 -13.99
CA VAL A 343 3.68 -11.64 -14.53
C VAL A 343 2.62 -10.55 -14.48
N GLU A 344 1.75 -10.55 -15.50
CA GLU A 344 0.59 -9.68 -15.63
C GLU A 344 -0.65 -10.54 -15.87
N LEU A 345 -1.75 -10.10 -15.29
CA LEU A 345 -3.09 -10.64 -15.43
C LEU A 345 -4.02 -9.46 -15.67
N ALA A 346 -4.79 -9.46 -16.75
CA ALA A 346 -5.78 -8.43 -17.00
C ALA A 346 -7.19 -9.01 -17.09
N GLN A 347 -8.14 -8.39 -16.39
CA GLN A 347 -9.53 -8.84 -16.30
C GLN A 347 -10.43 -7.68 -15.84
N VAL A 348 -11.73 -7.74 -16.15
CA VAL A 348 -12.74 -6.83 -15.60
C VAL A 348 -12.72 -6.91 -14.07
N PRO A 349 -12.61 -5.78 -13.33
CA PRO A 349 -12.36 -5.75 -11.88
C PRO A 349 -13.60 -6.00 -11.04
N LEU A 350 -14.43 -6.97 -11.45
CA LEU A 350 -15.70 -7.29 -10.80
C LEU A 350 -15.70 -8.71 -10.27
N LYS A 351 -16.42 -8.91 -9.17
CA LYS A 351 -16.83 -10.21 -8.66
C LYS A 351 -18.33 -10.13 -8.31
N LEU A 352 -19.05 -11.25 -8.46
CA LEU A 352 -20.40 -11.40 -7.90
C LEU A 352 -20.40 -11.11 -6.40
N ALA A 353 -21.41 -10.38 -5.94
CA ALA A 353 -21.39 -9.70 -4.65
C ALA A 353 -22.61 -9.96 -3.76
N TRP A 354 -23.45 -10.97 -4.06
CA TRP A 354 -24.52 -11.35 -3.13
C TRP A 354 -23.95 -11.90 -1.82
N ALA A 355 -22.84 -12.62 -1.87
CA ALA A 355 -22.16 -13.14 -0.70
C ALA A 355 -20.63 -13.08 -0.81
N VAL A 356 -19.96 -12.84 0.32
CA VAL A 356 -18.50 -12.89 0.51
C VAL A 356 -18.19 -13.51 1.88
N THR A 357 -17.07 -14.22 2.04
CA THR A 357 -16.65 -14.69 3.37
C THR A 357 -15.93 -13.58 4.14
N ILE A 358 -16.03 -13.58 5.47
CA ILE A 358 -15.33 -12.59 6.33
C ILE A 358 -13.82 -12.57 6.01
N HIS A 359 -13.21 -13.74 5.81
CA HIS A 359 -11.80 -13.89 5.42
C HIS A 359 -11.46 -13.16 4.11
N LYS A 360 -12.30 -13.33 3.06
CA LYS A 360 -12.08 -12.67 1.76
C LYS A 360 -12.42 -11.18 1.79
N SER A 361 -13.16 -10.73 2.82
CA SER A 361 -13.48 -9.31 3.03
C SER A 361 -12.36 -8.51 3.69
N GLN A 362 -11.32 -9.17 4.22
CA GLN A 362 -10.23 -8.48 4.91
C GLN A 362 -9.52 -7.48 3.97
N GLY A 363 -9.34 -6.25 4.47
CA GLY A 363 -8.82 -5.13 3.69
C GLY A 363 -9.85 -4.40 2.82
N MET A 364 -11.06 -4.96 2.62
CA MET A 364 -12.15 -4.30 1.87
C MET A 364 -12.89 -3.28 2.74
N THR A 365 -13.57 -2.33 2.08
CA THR A 365 -14.45 -1.34 2.72
C THR A 365 -15.82 -1.37 2.05
N LEU A 366 -16.89 -1.61 2.80
CA LEU A 366 -18.25 -1.76 2.32
C LEU A 366 -19.12 -0.59 2.79
N ASP A 367 -20.03 -0.11 1.93
CA ASP A 367 -21.00 0.90 2.31
C ASP A 367 -22.16 0.32 3.12
N LYS A 368 -22.57 -0.91 2.80
CA LYS A 368 -23.59 -1.68 3.51
C LYS A 368 -23.20 -3.17 3.51
N ALA A 369 -23.49 -3.89 4.59
CA ALA A 369 -23.31 -5.33 4.64
C ALA A 369 -24.33 -5.98 5.60
N VAL A 370 -24.85 -7.14 5.21
CA VAL A 370 -25.59 -8.04 6.10
C VAL A 370 -24.62 -9.07 6.63
N ILE A 371 -24.43 -9.16 7.94
CA ILE A 371 -23.42 -10.01 8.56
C ILE A 371 -24.11 -11.00 9.50
N ASP A 372 -23.85 -12.29 9.30
CA ASP A 372 -24.24 -13.31 10.26
C ASP A 372 -23.02 -13.72 11.10
N LEU A 373 -23.00 -13.26 12.35
CA LEU A 373 -21.94 -13.56 13.32
C LEU A 373 -22.35 -14.65 14.32
N SER A 374 -23.54 -15.25 14.17
CA SER A 374 -24.05 -16.28 15.07
C SER A 374 -23.16 -17.53 15.06
N GLY A 375 -22.56 -17.83 13.91
CA GLY A 375 -21.59 -18.90 13.71
C GLY A 375 -20.12 -18.48 13.87
N SER A 376 -19.82 -17.39 14.57
CA SER A 376 -18.43 -16.99 14.80
C SER A 376 -17.73 -18.01 15.70
N PHE A 377 -16.53 -18.44 15.30
CA PHE A 377 -15.81 -19.55 15.95
C PHE A 377 -14.34 -19.22 16.24
N VAL A 378 -13.86 -18.05 15.83
CA VAL A 378 -12.50 -17.57 16.07
C VAL A 378 -12.57 -16.15 16.63
N GLU A 379 -11.73 -15.86 17.61
CA GLU A 379 -11.55 -14.52 18.15
C GLU A 379 -11.10 -13.53 17.06
N GLY A 380 -11.55 -12.28 17.16
CA GLY A 380 -11.28 -11.25 16.14
C GLY A 380 -12.11 -11.37 14.86
N GLN A 381 -12.81 -12.48 14.62
CA GLN A 381 -13.65 -12.67 13.42
C GLN A 381 -14.77 -11.62 13.33
N GLY A 382 -15.47 -11.35 14.43
CA GLY A 382 -16.52 -10.32 14.45
C GLY A 382 -15.93 -8.91 14.32
N TYR A 383 -14.81 -8.61 14.98
CA TYR A 383 -14.10 -7.32 14.77
C TYR A 383 -13.74 -7.10 13.30
N VAL A 384 -13.24 -8.13 12.60
CA VAL A 384 -12.92 -8.03 11.17
C VAL A 384 -14.16 -7.76 10.35
N ALA A 385 -15.26 -8.45 10.61
CA ALA A 385 -16.52 -8.26 9.88
C ALA A 385 -17.13 -6.87 10.11
N LEU A 386 -17.25 -6.45 11.37
CA LEU A 386 -17.82 -5.16 11.77
C LEU A 386 -16.96 -3.99 11.27
N SER A 387 -15.64 -4.14 11.21
CA SER A 387 -14.73 -3.11 10.69
C SER A 387 -14.72 -2.97 9.15
N ARG A 388 -15.53 -3.77 8.42
CA ARG A 388 -15.68 -3.63 6.97
C ARG A 388 -16.61 -2.49 6.59
N VAL A 389 -17.64 -2.21 7.39
CA VAL A 389 -18.59 -1.14 7.11
C VAL A 389 -18.04 0.22 7.52
N LYS A 390 -18.37 1.26 6.74
CA LYS A 390 -17.92 2.65 7.02
C LYS A 390 -18.67 3.30 8.18
N ARG A 391 -19.98 3.04 8.27
CA ARG A 391 -20.90 3.65 9.23
C ARG A 391 -21.85 2.63 9.79
N LEU A 392 -22.36 2.90 10.99
CA LEU A 392 -23.28 2.04 11.70
C LEU A 392 -24.60 1.85 10.91
N GLU A 393 -25.06 2.86 10.15
CA GLU A 393 -26.29 2.71 9.32
C GLU A 393 -26.14 1.70 8.18
N GLY A 394 -24.90 1.39 7.80
CA GLY A 394 -24.62 0.36 6.81
C GLY A 394 -24.51 -1.05 7.40
N LEU A 395 -24.59 -1.19 8.73
CA LEU A 395 -24.48 -2.46 9.42
C LEU A 395 -25.85 -3.11 9.62
N PHE A 396 -26.00 -4.32 9.09
CA PHE A 396 -27.16 -5.18 9.31
C PHE A 396 -26.68 -6.53 9.86
N LEU A 397 -27.31 -7.02 10.92
CA LEU A 397 -26.92 -8.27 11.57
C LEU A 397 -28.04 -9.30 11.47
N LYS A 398 -27.71 -10.57 11.23
CA LYS A 398 -28.65 -11.68 11.45
C LYS A 398 -28.62 -12.21 12.88
N GLY A 399 -27.51 -11.97 13.57
CA GLY A 399 -27.25 -12.40 14.94
C GLY A 399 -25.76 -12.41 15.22
N PHE A 400 -25.39 -12.52 16.49
CA PHE A 400 -24.02 -12.65 16.95
C PHE A 400 -23.95 -13.50 18.22
N ASN A 401 -22.79 -14.08 18.49
CA ASN A 401 -22.52 -14.84 19.71
C ASN A 401 -21.39 -14.15 20.52
N ARG A 402 -21.08 -14.68 21.71
CA ARG A 402 -20.00 -14.13 22.55
C ARG A 402 -18.62 -14.16 21.87
N MET A 403 -18.34 -15.22 21.08
CA MET A 403 -17.08 -15.38 20.35
C MET A 403 -16.89 -14.29 19.27
N ALA A 404 -17.97 -13.81 18.67
CA ALA A 404 -17.91 -12.72 17.69
C ALA A 404 -17.33 -11.42 18.30
N LEU A 405 -17.56 -11.20 19.58
CA LEU A 405 -17.18 -9.98 20.30
C LEU A 405 -15.91 -10.18 21.15
N SER A 406 -15.28 -11.36 21.11
CA SER A 406 -14.06 -11.64 21.86
C SER A 406 -12.80 -11.42 21.02
N VAL A 407 -11.73 -11.07 21.72
CA VAL A 407 -10.38 -10.89 21.18
C VAL A 407 -9.39 -11.64 22.05
N HIS A 408 -8.28 -12.08 21.46
CA HIS A 408 -7.30 -12.89 22.16
C HIS A 408 -6.61 -12.11 23.28
N ASP A 409 -6.62 -12.66 24.50
CA ASP A 409 -6.03 -12.02 25.68
C ASP A 409 -4.56 -11.65 25.49
N GLU A 410 -3.79 -12.53 24.85
CA GLU A 410 -2.38 -12.25 24.55
C GLU A 410 -2.21 -11.07 23.58
N VAL A 411 -3.12 -10.92 22.62
CA VAL A 411 -3.12 -9.78 21.68
C VAL A 411 -3.45 -8.50 22.44
N ARG A 412 -4.42 -8.51 23.36
CA ARG A 412 -4.74 -7.36 24.21
C ARG A 412 -3.54 -6.92 25.05
N ARG A 413 -2.86 -7.87 25.70
CA ARG A 413 -1.64 -7.57 26.49
C ARG A 413 -0.53 -7.00 25.61
N MET A 414 -0.31 -7.59 24.44
CA MET A 414 0.67 -7.12 23.47
C MET A 414 0.32 -5.71 22.95
N ASP A 415 -0.95 -5.38 22.72
CA ASP A 415 -1.38 -4.06 22.25
C ASP A 415 -1.01 -2.94 23.22
N ILE A 416 -1.16 -3.17 24.54
CA ILE A 416 -0.75 -2.22 25.58
C ILE A 416 0.74 -1.92 25.48
N GLU A 417 1.57 -2.97 25.36
CA GLU A 417 3.01 -2.84 25.20
C GLU A 417 3.36 -2.08 23.91
N LEU A 418 2.73 -2.44 22.79
CA LEU A 418 2.94 -1.81 21.48
C LEU A 418 2.61 -0.32 21.48
N ARG A 419 1.52 0.09 22.16
CA ARG A 419 1.16 1.51 22.32
C ARG A 419 2.22 2.25 23.10
N GLY A 420 2.69 1.69 24.22
CA GLY A 420 3.77 2.27 25.02
C GLY A 420 5.08 2.43 24.24
N LEU A 421 5.48 1.40 23.50
CA LEU A 421 6.66 1.45 22.61
C LEU A 421 6.51 2.52 21.53
N SER A 422 5.33 2.63 20.91
CA SER A 422 5.07 3.66 19.90
C SER A 422 5.11 5.07 20.48
N ASP A 423 4.62 5.28 21.69
CA ASP A 423 4.70 6.59 22.36
C ASP A 423 6.14 6.99 22.67
N MET A 424 6.98 6.03 23.05
CA MET A 424 8.40 6.25 23.26
C MET A 424 9.09 6.67 21.95
N ILE A 425 8.84 5.95 20.85
CA ILE A 425 9.37 6.31 19.53
C ILE A 425 8.87 7.69 19.11
N PHE A 426 7.58 7.98 19.25
CA PHE A 426 7.03 9.27 18.86
C PHE A 426 7.66 10.43 19.63
N LYS A 427 7.88 10.28 20.95
CA LYS A 427 8.59 11.26 21.77
C LYS A 427 10.04 11.47 21.32
N GLN A 428 10.73 10.41 20.89
CA GLN A 428 12.09 10.50 20.36
C GLN A 428 12.11 11.25 19.03
N ILE A 429 11.20 10.92 18.11
CA ILE A 429 11.09 11.57 16.80
C ILE A 429 10.75 13.05 16.94
N LYS A 430 9.84 13.43 17.84
CA LYS A 430 9.54 14.86 18.10
C LYS A 430 10.74 15.66 18.61
N LYS A 431 11.68 15.02 19.31
CA LYS A 431 12.89 15.65 19.84
C LYS A 431 14.05 15.62 18.84
N LEU A 432 13.92 14.86 17.75
CA LEU A 432 14.96 14.70 16.76
C LEU A 432 15.10 16.00 15.96
N LYS A 433 16.32 16.55 15.91
CA LYS A 433 16.61 17.72 15.08
C LYS A 433 16.61 17.31 13.61
N GLN A 434 16.17 18.20 12.74
CA GLN A 434 16.13 17.98 11.29
C GLN A 434 17.49 17.50 10.73
N LYS A 435 18.59 18.11 11.19
CA LYS A 435 19.96 17.71 10.81
C LYS A 435 20.33 16.28 11.21
N ASP A 436 19.85 15.81 12.36
CA ASP A 436 20.12 14.45 12.84
C ASP A 436 19.30 13.41 12.06
N PHE A 437 18.07 13.76 11.70
CA PHE A 437 17.25 12.98 10.77
C PHE A 437 17.94 12.84 9.41
N GLU A 438 18.35 13.94 8.79
CA GLU A 438 19.03 13.96 7.48
C GLU A 438 20.29 13.10 7.50
N LYS A 439 21.10 13.19 8.55
CA LYS A 439 22.31 12.37 8.71
C LYS A 439 22.01 10.87 8.77
N GLN A 440 20.97 10.46 9.52
CA GLN A 440 20.56 9.06 9.60
C GLN A 440 19.97 8.57 8.28
N HIS A 441 19.15 9.40 7.65
CA HIS A 441 18.55 9.15 6.35
C HIS A 441 19.60 8.91 5.25
N GLU A 442 20.58 9.80 5.12
CA GLU A 442 21.68 9.66 4.16
C GLU A 442 22.52 8.42 4.43
N ARG A 443 22.81 8.13 5.71
CA ARG A 443 23.54 6.92 6.10
C ARG A 443 22.77 5.67 5.67
N PHE A 444 21.46 5.63 5.91
CA PHE A 444 20.61 4.51 5.49
C PHE A 444 20.64 4.32 3.98
N LEU A 445 20.40 5.39 3.21
CA LEU A 445 20.46 5.38 1.75
C LEU A 445 21.81 4.84 1.24
N LYS A 446 22.93 5.31 1.81
CA LYS A 446 24.26 4.81 1.47
C LYS A 446 24.42 3.32 1.78
N THR A 447 23.86 2.85 2.90
CA THR A 447 23.98 1.45 3.36
C THR A 447 23.25 0.49 2.43
N ILE A 448 22.07 0.89 1.93
CA ILE A 448 21.29 0.08 0.99
C ILE A 448 21.74 0.26 -0.47
N GLY A 449 22.81 1.03 -0.73
CA GLY A 449 23.30 1.31 -2.08
C GLY A 449 22.34 2.16 -2.91
N ALA A 450 21.48 2.94 -2.25
CA ALA A 450 20.57 3.85 -2.92
C ALA A 450 21.35 4.90 -3.72
N SER A 451 20.93 5.10 -4.95
CA SER A 451 21.39 6.19 -5.82
C SER A 451 20.14 6.79 -6.42
N LYS A 452 19.90 8.10 -6.25
CA LYS A 452 18.71 8.76 -6.85
C LYS A 452 18.56 8.30 -8.30
N VAL A 453 17.44 7.64 -8.60
CA VAL A 453 17.15 7.17 -9.96
C VAL A 453 16.92 8.43 -10.79
N LYS A 454 17.77 8.59 -11.81
CA LYS A 454 17.59 9.66 -12.78
C LYS A 454 16.24 9.46 -13.45
N VAL A 455 15.36 10.45 -13.35
CA VAL A 455 13.99 10.44 -13.89
C VAL A 455 14.03 10.00 -15.36
N LYS A 456 13.21 9.00 -15.69
CA LYS A 456 13.06 8.49 -17.05
C LYS A 456 11.72 8.95 -17.60
N ASP A 457 11.66 9.22 -18.90
CA ASP A 457 10.40 9.54 -19.57
C ASP A 457 9.44 8.33 -19.63
N SER A 458 8.22 8.56 -20.12
CA SER A 458 7.18 7.54 -20.30
C SER A 458 7.57 6.38 -21.24
N LYS A 459 8.72 6.49 -21.92
CA LYS A 459 9.31 5.47 -22.80
C LYS A 459 10.59 4.84 -22.21
N GLY A 460 10.95 5.18 -20.97
CA GLY A 460 12.11 4.64 -20.27
C GLY A 460 13.47 5.22 -20.70
N GLN A 461 13.49 6.30 -21.47
CA GLN A 461 14.71 7.02 -21.85
C GLN A 461 15.14 7.99 -20.74
N LYS A 462 16.45 8.12 -20.55
CA LYS A 462 17.03 9.03 -19.55
C LYS A 462 16.70 10.47 -19.95
N LEU A 463 16.00 11.22 -19.10
CA LEU A 463 15.86 12.66 -19.30
C LEU A 463 17.17 13.36 -18.90
N SER A 464 17.64 14.26 -19.74
CA SER A 464 18.77 15.12 -19.42
C SER A 464 18.40 16.12 -18.32
N THR A 465 19.39 16.70 -17.64
CA THR A 465 19.16 17.75 -16.62
C THR A 465 18.34 18.93 -17.17
N TYR A 466 18.48 19.21 -18.47
CA TYR A 466 17.75 20.27 -19.17
C TYR A 466 16.30 19.86 -19.45
N GLN A 467 16.07 18.63 -19.91
CA GLN A 467 14.70 18.11 -20.13
C GLN A 467 13.88 18.04 -18.84
N MET A 468 14.51 17.71 -17.71
CA MET A 468 13.84 17.78 -16.40
C MET A 468 13.45 19.23 -16.03
N THR A 469 14.13 20.25 -16.56
CA THR A 469 13.77 21.66 -16.31
C THR A 469 12.58 22.02 -17.19
N VAL A 470 12.60 21.58 -18.45
CA VAL A 470 11.51 21.77 -19.42
C VAL A 470 10.19 21.16 -18.94
N GLU A 471 10.21 19.96 -18.36
CA GLU A 471 8.97 19.35 -17.84
C GLU A 471 8.36 20.17 -16.69
N LEU A 472 9.17 20.75 -15.82
CA LEU A 472 8.67 21.62 -14.74
C LEU A 472 8.19 22.97 -15.26
N LEU A 473 8.76 23.48 -16.36
CA LEU A 473 8.26 24.67 -17.05
C LEU A 473 6.88 24.43 -17.67
N LYS A 474 6.65 23.25 -18.25
CA LYS A 474 5.33 22.86 -18.80
C LYS A 474 4.23 22.76 -17.73
N GLU A 475 4.62 22.54 -16.47
CA GLU A 475 3.72 22.56 -15.33
C GLU A 475 3.45 23.99 -14.81
N GLU A 476 3.97 25.03 -15.48
CA GLU A 476 3.87 26.45 -15.11
C GLU A 476 4.31 26.76 -13.66
N LYS A 477 5.26 25.98 -13.15
CA LYS A 477 5.81 26.18 -11.79
C LYS A 477 6.67 27.43 -11.70
N SER A 478 6.57 28.17 -10.60
CA SER A 478 7.43 29.32 -10.32
C SER A 478 8.90 28.93 -10.22
N LEU A 479 9.81 29.89 -10.38
CA LEU A 479 11.26 29.63 -10.30
C LEU A 479 11.66 29.02 -8.95
N GLU A 480 11.01 29.45 -7.87
CA GLU A 480 11.22 28.96 -6.51
C GLU A 480 10.79 27.50 -6.34
N GLU A 481 9.65 27.13 -6.94
CA GLU A 481 9.16 25.75 -6.97
C GLU A 481 10.07 24.86 -7.81
N ILE A 482 10.54 25.34 -8.97
CA ILE A 482 11.50 24.61 -9.80
C ILE A 482 12.81 24.37 -9.03
N VAL A 483 13.32 25.39 -8.34
CA VAL A 483 14.52 25.29 -7.49
C VAL A 483 14.33 24.24 -6.40
N LYS A 484 13.18 24.26 -5.72
CA LYS A 484 12.83 23.34 -4.64
C LYS A 484 12.68 21.89 -5.14
N ASP A 485 11.93 21.68 -6.21
CA ASP A 485 11.68 20.36 -6.79
C ASP A 485 12.95 19.74 -7.38
N ARG A 486 13.83 20.57 -7.94
CA ARG A 486 15.12 20.13 -8.47
C ARG A 486 16.19 19.93 -7.41
N GLY A 487 16.03 20.54 -6.23
CA GLY A 487 17.07 20.56 -5.19
C GLY A 487 18.39 21.16 -5.70
N LEU A 488 18.32 22.12 -6.63
CA LEU A 488 19.45 22.83 -7.21
C LEU A 488 19.45 24.30 -6.76
N LYS A 489 20.57 25.00 -6.93
CA LYS A 489 20.63 26.45 -6.65
C LYS A 489 19.93 27.23 -7.77
N SER A 490 19.36 28.39 -7.45
CA SER A 490 18.76 29.35 -8.42
C SER A 490 19.68 29.61 -9.61
N ALA A 491 20.95 29.94 -9.36
CA ALA A 491 21.96 30.16 -10.38
C ALA A 491 22.13 28.99 -11.37
N THR A 492 21.96 27.75 -10.91
CA THR A 492 22.05 26.55 -11.76
C THR A 492 20.81 26.39 -12.64
N ILE A 493 19.63 26.70 -12.10
CA ILE A 493 18.38 26.68 -12.89
C ILE A 493 18.40 27.79 -13.94
N LEU A 494 18.83 29.01 -13.58
CA LEU A 494 18.98 30.11 -14.53
C LEU A 494 19.94 29.74 -15.68
N SER A 495 21.07 29.10 -15.37
CA SER A 495 22.00 28.60 -16.40
C SER A 495 21.41 27.48 -17.28
N HIS A 496 20.47 26.68 -16.76
CA HIS A 496 19.73 25.74 -17.59
C HIS A 496 18.79 26.46 -18.55
N LEU A 497 18.09 27.51 -18.09
CA LEU A 497 17.17 28.29 -18.92
C LEU A 497 17.91 29.03 -20.04
N GLU A 498 19.06 29.66 -19.74
CA GLU A 498 19.95 30.28 -20.74
C GLU A 498 20.24 29.30 -21.87
N LYS A 499 20.73 28.11 -21.52
CA LYS A 499 21.13 27.11 -22.53
C LYS A 499 19.95 26.53 -23.31
N LEU A 500 18.80 26.36 -22.67
CA LEU A 500 17.58 25.88 -23.29
C LEU A 500 16.99 26.91 -24.28
N LEU A 501 17.17 28.21 -24.02
CA LEU A 501 16.84 29.26 -24.97
C LEU A 501 17.84 29.30 -26.13
N GLU A 502 19.14 29.19 -25.82
CA GLU A 502 20.22 29.17 -26.84
C GLU A 502 20.08 27.99 -27.82
N ASP A 503 19.71 26.81 -27.33
CA ASP A 503 19.52 25.62 -28.15
C ASP A 503 18.12 25.47 -28.76
N GLY A 504 17.21 26.40 -28.44
CA GLY A 504 15.85 26.45 -28.96
C GLY A 504 14.89 25.40 -28.39
N SER A 505 15.26 24.72 -27.29
CA SER A 505 14.39 23.75 -26.61
C SER A 505 13.21 24.39 -25.89
N ILE A 506 13.31 25.68 -25.55
CA ILE A 506 12.22 26.52 -25.04
C ILE A 506 12.27 27.89 -25.71
N THR A 507 11.14 28.60 -25.71
CA THR A 507 11.00 29.97 -26.23
C THR A 507 10.88 30.98 -25.08
N LYS A 508 10.97 32.28 -25.37
CA LYS A 508 10.77 33.32 -24.35
C LYS A 508 9.33 33.33 -23.84
N GLU A 509 8.38 32.96 -24.70
CA GLU A 509 6.98 32.81 -24.37
C GLU A 509 6.77 31.72 -23.29
N ASP A 510 7.51 30.61 -23.37
CA ASP A 510 7.42 29.49 -22.43
C ASP A 510 7.88 29.85 -21.00
N ILE A 511 8.65 30.92 -20.84
CA ILE A 511 9.18 31.37 -19.53
C ILE A 511 8.62 32.72 -19.10
N LEU A 512 7.73 33.34 -19.89
CA LEU A 512 7.22 34.67 -19.60
C LEU A 512 6.50 34.73 -18.24
N TYR A 513 5.82 33.64 -17.87
CA TYR A 513 5.13 33.50 -16.59
C TYR A 513 6.08 33.51 -15.38
N LEU A 514 7.38 33.27 -15.58
CA LEU A 514 8.40 33.36 -14.53
C LEU A 514 8.81 34.80 -14.23
N LYS A 515 8.52 35.75 -15.13
CA LYS A 515 8.86 37.16 -14.93
C LYS A 515 8.12 37.71 -13.70
N PRO A 516 8.84 38.22 -12.68
CA PRO A 516 8.22 38.92 -11.57
C PRO A 516 7.36 40.09 -12.08
N GLY A 517 6.15 40.23 -11.54
CA GLY A 517 5.20 41.27 -11.93
C GLY A 517 5.36 42.59 -11.18
N ASP A 518 6.57 42.90 -10.70
CA ASP A 518 6.86 44.11 -9.94
C ASP A 518 7.66 45.14 -10.75
N ASP A 519 7.34 46.43 -10.54
CA ASP A 519 7.96 47.58 -11.24
C ASP A 519 9.48 47.65 -11.01
N GLU A 520 9.96 47.07 -9.89
CA GLU A 520 11.37 47.04 -9.53
C GLU A 520 12.15 46.14 -10.50
N PHE A 521 11.64 44.95 -10.81
CA PHE A 521 12.29 44.04 -11.75
C PHE A 521 12.24 44.53 -13.19
N ASP A 522 11.17 45.24 -13.59
CA ASP A 522 11.10 45.90 -14.89
C ASP A 522 12.19 46.96 -15.07
N MET A 523 12.51 47.71 -14.02
CA MET A 523 13.62 48.66 -14.01
C MET A 523 14.97 47.95 -14.17
N ILE A 524 15.16 46.79 -13.53
CA ILE A 524 16.37 45.97 -13.67
C ILE A 524 16.54 45.51 -15.14
N ILE A 525 15.47 45.05 -15.78
CA ILE A 525 15.52 44.62 -17.19
C ILE A 525 15.95 45.78 -18.09
N GLU A 526 15.39 46.97 -17.90
CA GLU A 526 15.71 48.13 -18.74
C GLU A 526 17.17 48.61 -18.54
N GLU A 527 17.64 48.70 -17.30
CA GLU A 527 19.04 49.06 -17.01
C GLU A 527 20.03 48.02 -17.55
N VAL A 528 19.72 46.73 -17.41
CA VAL A 528 20.55 45.64 -17.96
C VAL A 528 20.53 45.67 -19.49
N ARG A 529 19.40 45.96 -20.14
CA ARG A 529 19.30 46.08 -21.60
C ARG A 529 20.17 47.21 -22.13
N GLN A 530 20.09 48.39 -21.52
CA GLN A 530 20.88 49.55 -21.95
C GLN A 530 22.38 49.31 -21.89
N GLU A 531 22.86 48.58 -20.87
CA GLU A 531 24.27 48.21 -20.79
C GLU A 531 24.63 47.04 -21.72
N ALA A 532 23.74 46.07 -21.91
CA ALA A 532 23.96 44.95 -22.83
C ALA A 532 24.06 45.41 -24.30
N GLU A 533 23.25 46.37 -24.74
CA GLU A 533 23.26 46.91 -26.11
C GLU A 533 24.56 47.65 -26.46
N LYS A 534 25.32 48.11 -25.46
CA LYS A 534 26.61 48.77 -25.65
C LYS A 534 27.76 47.79 -25.87
N LEU A 535 27.53 46.49 -25.67
CA LEU A 535 28.57 45.46 -25.72
C LEU A 535 28.48 44.66 -27.02
N GLU A 536 29.63 44.37 -27.64
CA GLU A 536 29.71 43.47 -28.80
C GLU A 536 29.33 42.02 -28.45
N GLU A 537 29.53 41.62 -27.18
CA GLU A 537 29.19 40.29 -26.67
C GLU A 537 28.61 40.41 -25.26
N ILE A 538 27.40 39.86 -25.07
CA ILE A 538 26.68 39.92 -23.79
C ILE A 538 27.35 38.99 -22.79
N LYS A 539 28.12 39.57 -21.86
CA LYS A 539 28.78 38.86 -20.75
C LYS A 539 28.38 39.47 -19.42
N LEU A 540 28.18 38.61 -18.42
CA LEU A 540 27.72 39.02 -17.08
C LEU A 540 28.69 39.97 -16.37
N THR A 541 30.00 39.73 -16.43
CA THR A 541 30.98 40.55 -15.69
C THR A 541 31.10 41.99 -16.21
N PRO A 542 31.17 42.24 -17.54
CA PRO A 542 31.09 43.60 -18.08
C PRO A 542 29.83 44.36 -17.66
N ILE A 543 28.65 43.73 -17.73
CA ILE A 543 27.38 44.35 -17.35
C ILE A 543 27.36 44.67 -15.85
N PHE A 544 27.77 43.72 -15.01
CA PHE A 544 27.87 43.93 -13.56
C PHE A 544 28.79 45.12 -13.20
N ASN A 545 29.93 45.24 -13.89
CA ASN A 545 30.86 46.35 -13.68
C ASN A 545 30.29 47.68 -14.18
N ALA A 546 29.59 47.69 -15.32
CA ALA A 546 28.96 48.88 -15.88
C ALA A 546 27.84 49.41 -14.96
N LEU A 547 27.10 48.50 -14.33
CA LEU A 547 26.07 48.81 -13.32
C LEU A 547 26.66 49.04 -11.92
N ASN A 548 27.99 49.17 -11.77
CA ASN A 548 28.69 49.41 -10.51
C ASN A 548 28.30 48.46 -9.36
N GLY A 549 27.92 47.22 -9.68
CA GLY A 549 27.48 46.24 -8.69
C GLY A 549 26.14 46.53 -8.02
N GLN A 550 25.30 47.40 -8.62
CA GLN A 550 23.95 47.72 -8.15
C GLN A 550 23.04 46.48 -8.06
N TYR A 551 23.27 45.48 -8.93
CA TYR A 551 22.51 44.22 -8.95
C TYR A 551 23.43 43.01 -8.84
N SER A 552 22.95 41.95 -8.20
CA SER A 552 23.67 40.68 -8.12
C SER A 552 23.78 39.99 -9.48
N PHE A 553 24.78 39.11 -9.63
CA PHE A 553 24.94 38.30 -10.86
C PHE A 553 23.70 37.48 -11.21
N ASP A 554 22.98 36.97 -10.20
CA ASP A 554 21.76 36.19 -10.42
C ASP A 554 20.60 37.08 -10.92
N GLN A 555 20.48 38.31 -10.42
CA GLN A 555 19.48 39.28 -10.90
C GLN A 555 19.76 39.70 -12.35
N ILE A 556 21.01 40.02 -12.68
CA ILE A 556 21.41 40.38 -14.05
C ILE A 556 21.17 39.21 -15.00
N ARG A 557 21.58 38.00 -14.59
CA ARG A 557 21.35 36.77 -15.35
C ARG A 557 19.86 36.52 -15.59
N PHE A 558 19.03 36.73 -14.58
CA PHE A 558 17.60 36.52 -14.71
C PHE A 558 16.95 37.55 -15.65
N ALA A 559 17.35 38.82 -15.55
CA ALA A 559 16.90 39.87 -16.46
C ALA A 559 17.25 39.60 -17.93
N LEU A 560 18.46 39.06 -18.18
CA LEU A 560 18.91 38.71 -19.53
C LEU A 560 18.06 37.62 -20.22
N LEU A 561 17.30 36.80 -19.48
CA LEU A 561 16.39 35.82 -20.10
C LEU A 561 15.23 36.49 -20.86
N PHE A 562 14.92 37.75 -20.52
CA PHE A 562 13.78 38.50 -21.05
C PHE A 562 14.17 39.62 -22.03
N ILE A 563 15.48 39.81 -22.26
CA ILE A 563 16.04 40.77 -23.24
C ILE A 563 16.33 40.01 -24.52
#